data_AF-A0A7R9C971-F1
#
_entry.id   AF-A0A7R9C971-F1
#
_cell.length_a   1.000
_cell.length_b   1.000
_cell.length_c   1.000
_cell.angle_alpha   90.00
_cell.angle_beta   90.00
_cell.angle_gamma   90.00
#
_symmetry.space_group_name_H-M   'P 1'
#
loop_
_entity.id
_entity.type
_entity.pdbx_description
1 polymer ?
#
loop_
_entity_poly.entity_id
_entity_poly.type
_entity_poly.pdbx_seq_one_letter_code
_entity_poly.pdbx_strand_id
1 'polypeptide(L)'
;MQAAELQLLLPERCSLFLGNPDDRKLRKVELEVMIPKKMREKARDEKCVEEVKAFTDCCKNSSIAMVIKCRTQNSLLKDCLTRWYQDEEFKALCRNEYLSERSEFRRTGLQQKHRTAAH
;
A
#
# COMPACT_ATOMS: atom_id res chain seq x y z
N MET A 1 -14.22 7.33 37.76
CA MET A 1 -13.74 5.93 37.75
C MET A 1 -14.57 5.18 36.73
N GLN A 2 -14.09 4.57 35.66
CA GLN A 2 -12.82 4.59 34.93
C GLN A 2 -13.22 4.20 33.51
N ALA A 3 -13.11 5.12 32.54
CA ALA A 3 -13.32 4.79 31.12
C ALA A 3 -12.28 3.78 30.57
N ALA A 4 -11.27 3.46 31.38
CA ALA A 4 -10.20 2.51 31.08
C ALA A 4 -10.59 1.04 31.26
N GLU A 5 -11.68 0.71 31.97
CA GLU A 5 -12.08 -0.70 32.18
C GLU A 5 -12.82 -1.33 30.99
N LEU A 6 -13.31 -0.55 30.03
CA LEU A 6 -14.05 -1.09 28.89
C LEU A 6 -13.16 -1.59 27.73
N GLN A 7 -11.85 -1.27 27.75
CA GLN A 7 -10.90 -1.71 26.73
C GLN A 7 -10.43 -3.16 26.89
N LEU A 8 -10.71 -3.80 28.02
CA LEU A 8 -10.28 -5.18 28.30
C LEU A 8 -11.33 -6.26 27.97
N LEU A 9 -12.52 -5.89 27.49
CA LEU A 9 -13.61 -6.83 27.18
C LEU A 9 -13.97 -6.94 25.68
N LEU A 10 -13.23 -6.27 24.80
CA LEU A 10 -13.47 -6.27 23.35
C LEU A 10 -12.55 -7.11 22.44
N PRO A 11 -11.58 -7.94 22.90
CA PRO A 11 -10.77 -8.71 21.94
C PRO A 11 -11.56 -9.86 21.28
N GLU A 12 -12.58 -10.41 21.94
CA GLU A 12 -13.29 -11.61 21.46
C GLU A 12 -14.49 -11.31 20.55
N ARG A 13 -15.02 -10.08 20.54
CA ARG A 13 -16.22 -9.73 19.74
C ARG A 13 -15.91 -9.14 18.36
N CYS A 14 -14.67 -8.71 18.09
CA CYS A 14 -14.30 -8.04 16.85
C CYS A 14 -13.98 -9.02 15.70
N SER A 15 -13.45 -10.20 16.04
CA SER A 15 -13.02 -11.24 15.09
C SER A 15 -14.18 -11.83 14.28
N LEU A 16 -15.39 -11.91 14.84
CA LEU A 16 -16.54 -12.50 14.16
C LEU A 16 -17.05 -11.62 12.99
N PHE A 17 -16.94 -10.29 13.10
CA PHE A 17 -17.43 -9.36 12.06
C PHE A 17 -16.39 -9.08 10.98
N LEU A 18 -15.10 -9.06 11.33
CA LEU A 18 -14.01 -8.74 10.40
C LEU A 18 -13.43 -9.98 9.69
N GLY A 19 -13.78 -11.18 10.18
CA GLY A 19 -13.34 -12.47 9.67
C GLY A 19 -12.15 -13.04 10.43
N ASN A 20 -11.83 -14.31 10.14
CA ASN A 20 -10.75 -15.03 10.83
C ASN A 20 -9.38 -14.38 10.57
N PRO A 21 -8.63 -13.95 11.61
CA PRO A 21 -7.31 -13.35 11.44
C PRO A 21 -6.26 -14.29 10.86
N ASP A 22 -6.37 -15.60 11.09
CA ASP A 22 -5.39 -16.60 10.66
C ASP A 22 -5.72 -17.19 9.27
N ASP A 23 -6.83 -16.78 8.66
CA ASP A 23 -7.14 -17.13 7.28
C ASP A 23 -6.13 -16.48 6.32
N ARG A 24 -5.43 -17.30 5.53
CA ARG A 24 -4.44 -16.86 4.53
C ARG A 24 -4.98 -16.91 3.10
N LYS A 25 -6.24 -17.31 2.89
CA LYS A 25 -6.87 -17.27 1.57
C LYS A 25 -7.02 -15.82 1.10
N LEU A 26 -6.88 -15.63 -0.21
CA LEU A 26 -7.01 -14.32 -0.83
C LEU A 26 -8.23 -14.31 -1.74
N ARG A 27 -9.06 -13.30 -1.56
CA ARG A 27 -10.21 -12.99 -2.42
C ARG A 27 -9.71 -12.39 -3.72
N LYS A 28 -10.55 -12.43 -4.75
CA LYS A 28 -10.25 -11.84 -6.06
C LYS A 28 -9.79 -10.38 -5.96
N VAL A 29 -10.51 -9.57 -5.17
CA VAL A 29 -10.15 -8.15 -4.94
C VAL A 29 -8.79 -8.01 -4.27
N GLU A 30 -8.40 -8.94 -3.40
CA GLU A 30 -7.10 -8.85 -2.71
C GLU A 30 -5.95 -9.19 -3.66
N LEU A 31 -6.17 -10.17 -4.53
CA LEU A 31 -5.21 -10.57 -5.57
C LEU A 31 -5.06 -9.52 -6.67
N GLU A 32 -6.18 -8.99 -7.18
CA GLU A 32 -6.19 -8.13 -8.36
C GLU A 32 -6.05 -6.64 -8.03
N VAL A 33 -6.36 -6.23 -6.79
CA VAL A 33 -6.38 -4.81 -6.41
C VAL A 33 -5.47 -4.52 -5.23
N MET A 34 -5.66 -5.20 -4.09
CA MET A 34 -4.95 -4.82 -2.85
C MET A 34 -3.45 -5.09 -2.91
N ILE A 35 -3.03 -6.28 -3.32
CA ILE A 35 -1.62 -6.63 -3.44
C ILE A 35 -0.95 -5.78 -4.54
N PRO A 36 -1.52 -5.63 -5.76
CA PRO A 36 -1.00 -4.71 -6.78
C PRO A 36 -0.88 -3.25 -6.32
N LYS A 37 -1.84 -2.77 -5.52
CA LYS A 37 -1.78 -1.42 -4.93
C LYS A 37 -0.60 -1.30 -3.97
N LYS A 38 -0.45 -2.26 -3.05
CA LYS A 38 0.67 -2.29 -2.10
C LYS A 38 2.02 -2.37 -2.81
N MET A 39 2.16 -3.21 -3.83
CA MET A 39 3.36 -3.27 -4.67
C MET A 39 3.70 -1.93 -5.28
N ARG A 40 2.71 -1.23 -5.86
CA ARG A 40 2.91 0.09 -6.46
C ARG A 40 3.36 1.13 -5.43
N GLU A 41 2.71 1.17 -4.27
CA GLU A 41 3.03 2.11 -3.20
C GLU A 41 4.43 1.86 -2.66
N LYS A 42 4.76 0.61 -2.33
CA LYS A 42 6.08 0.22 -1.83
C LYS A 42 7.18 0.45 -2.87
N ALA A 43 6.94 0.11 -4.14
CA ALA A 43 7.92 0.36 -5.21
C ALA A 43 8.18 1.85 -5.40
N ARG A 44 7.13 2.69 -5.38
CA ARG A 44 7.26 4.14 -5.47
C ARG A 44 8.04 4.72 -4.29
N ASP A 45 7.76 4.25 -3.08
CA ASP A 45 8.28 4.86 -1.85
C ASP A 45 9.68 4.33 -1.47
N GLU A 46 10.03 3.09 -1.87
CA GLU A 46 11.29 2.43 -1.47
C GLU A 46 12.23 2.10 -2.64
N LYS A 47 11.73 1.91 -3.87
CA LYS A 47 12.53 1.35 -4.99
C LYS A 47 12.78 2.32 -6.14
N CYS A 48 11.79 3.14 -6.49
CA CYS A 48 11.81 4.06 -7.62
C CYS A 48 11.92 5.53 -7.17
N VAL A 49 12.63 5.77 -6.06
CA VAL A 49 12.67 7.09 -5.38
C VAL A 49 13.23 8.17 -6.30
N GLU A 50 14.28 7.84 -7.07
CA GLU A 50 14.92 8.76 -8.01
C GLU A 50 14.00 9.11 -9.18
N GLU A 51 13.32 8.13 -9.77
CA GLU A 51 12.37 8.35 -10.86
C GLU A 51 11.15 9.15 -10.40
N VAL A 52 10.66 8.87 -9.19
CA VAL A 52 9.58 9.64 -8.55
C VAL A 52 10.01 11.08 -8.35
N LYS A 53 11.22 11.31 -7.84
CA LYS A 53 11.77 12.66 -7.64
C LYS A 53 11.90 13.40 -8.97
N ALA A 54 12.54 12.79 -9.97
CA ALA A 54 12.72 13.39 -11.28
C ALA A 54 11.38 13.74 -11.96
N PHE A 55 10.38 12.85 -11.86
CA PHE A 55 9.04 13.11 -12.37
C PHE A 55 8.35 14.24 -11.60
N THR A 56 8.43 14.23 -10.26
CA THR A 56 7.84 15.26 -9.40
C THR A 56 8.44 16.63 -9.66
N ASP A 57 9.77 16.71 -9.80
CA ASP A 57 10.48 17.96 -10.09
C ASP A 57 10.11 18.48 -11.48
N CYS A 58 9.96 17.60 -12.47
CA CYS A 58 9.45 18.00 -13.78
C CYS A 58 8.02 18.57 -13.70
N CYS A 59 7.14 17.91 -12.95
CA CYS A 59 5.74 18.35 -12.77
C CYS A 59 5.68 19.74 -12.12
N LYS A 60 6.49 19.99 -11.08
CA LYS A 60 6.59 21.30 -10.41
C LYS A 60 7.04 22.41 -11.36
N ASN A 61 7.98 22.11 -12.25
CA ASN A 61 8.55 23.10 -13.19
C ASN A 61 7.70 23.33 -14.45
N SER A 62 6.80 22.41 -14.79
CA SER A 62 6.06 22.42 -16.06
C SER A 62 4.65 22.99 -15.98
N SER A 63 4.12 23.23 -14.77
CA SER A 63 2.75 23.71 -14.53
C SER A 63 1.74 22.95 -15.40
N ILE A 64 0.87 23.65 -16.15
CA ILE A 64 -0.18 23.07 -16.99
C ILE A 64 0.41 22.22 -18.15
N ALA A 65 1.66 22.45 -18.56
CA ALA A 65 2.29 21.74 -19.68
C ALA A 65 2.93 20.38 -19.30
N MET A 66 2.73 19.90 -18.06
CA MET A 66 3.38 18.67 -17.54
C MET A 66 3.17 17.43 -18.41
N VAL A 67 1.97 17.23 -18.97
CA VAL A 67 1.63 16.02 -19.75
C VAL A 67 2.44 15.90 -21.04
N ILE A 68 2.94 17.04 -21.54
CA ILE A 68 3.77 17.10 -22.74
C ILE A 68 5.25 17.10 -22.35
N LYS A 69 5.64 17.95 -21.40
CA LYS A 69 7.05 18.15 -21.03
C LYS A 69 7.65 17.00 -20.21
N CYS A 70 6.86 16.32 -19.40
CA CYS A 70 7.35 15.29 -18.47
C CYS A 70 7.17 13.85 -18.97
N ARG A 71 7.00 13.67 -20.29
CA ARG A 71 6.80 12.34 -20.90
C ARG A 71 7.98 11.41 -20.65
N THR A 72 9.20 11.93 -20.73
CA THR A 72 10.43 11.15 -20.52
C THR A 72 10.52 10.65 -19.09
N GLN A 73 10.38 11.54 -18.10
CA GLN A 73 10.44 11.17 -16.69
C GLN A 73 9.29 10.22 -16.32
N ASN A 74 8.10 10.42 -16.90
CA ASN A 74 6.97 9.51 -16.72
C ASN A 74 7.25 8.11 -17.29
N SER A 75 7.92 8.02 -18.45
CA SER A 75 8.31 6.72 -19.02
C SER A 75 9.29 6.00 -18.10
N LEU A 76 10.34 6.68 -17.65
CA LEU A 76 11.33 6.10 -16.73
C LEU A 76 10.69 5.62 -15.43
N LEU A 77 9.77 6.40 -14.85
CA LEU A 77 9.03 6.00 -13.66
C LEU A 77 8.14 4.78 -13.93
N LYS A 78 7.42 4.76 -15.08
CA LYS A 78 6.61 3.60 -15.47
C LYS A 78 7.47 2.34 -15.67
N ASP A 79 8.63 2.48 -16.28
CA ASP A 79 9.54 1.36 -16.53
C ASP A 79 10.07 0.80 -15.22
N CYS A 80 10.46 1.66 -14.27
CA CYS A 80 10.86 1.25 -12.93
C CYS A 80 9.73 0.51 -12.21
N LEU A 81 8.53 1.08 -12.16
CA LEU A 81 7.39 0.46 -11.49
C LEU A 81 6.98 -0.87 -12.15
N THR A 82 7.05 -0.97 -13.46
CA THR A 82 6.70 -2.18 -14.22
C THR A 82 7.68 -3.31 -13.92
N ARG A 83 8.98 -3.01 -13.80
CA ARG A 83 10.00 -3.99 -13.40
C ARG A 83 9.66 -4.64 -12.06
N TRP A 84 9.35 -3.83 -11.04
CA TRP A 84 8.98 -4.35 -9.71
C TRP A 84 7.61 -5.02 -9.69
N TYR A 85 6.68 -4.60 -10.56
CA TYR A 85 5.38 -5.26 -10.68
C TYR A 85 5.48 -6.70 -11.19
N GLN A 86 6.46 -6.99 -12.05
CA GLN A 86 6.71 -8.31 -12.61
C GLN A 86 7.62 -9.19 -11.74
N ASP A 87 8.18 -8.63 -10.66
CA ASP A 87 9.06 -9.34 -9.75
C ASP A 87 8.25 -10.21 -8.78
N GLU A 88 8.38 -11.54 -8.91
CA GLU A 88 7.59 -12.49 -8.11
C GLU A 88 8.03 -12.55 -6.64
N GLU A 89 9.31 -12.27 -6.33
CA GLU A 89 9.80 -12.19 -4.95
C GLU A 89 9.19 -10.97 -4.24
N PHE A 90 9.20 -9.82 -4.91
CA PHE A 90 8.60 -8.58 -4.43
C PHE A 90 7.09 -8.71 -4.26
N LYS A 91 6.42 -9.41 -5.18
CA LYS A 91 4.99 -9.74 -5.05
C LYS A 91 4.71 -10.65 -3.86
N ALA A 92 5.56 -11.64 -3.61
CA ALA A 92 5.44 -12.52 -2.45
C ALA A 92 5.65 -11.75 -1.13
N LEU A 93 6.63 -10.85 -1.10
CA LEU A 93 6.87 -9.94 0.03
C LEU A 93 5.63 -9.08 0.31
N CYS A 94 5.14 -8.34 -0.70
CA CYS A 94 3.97 -7.47 -0.56
C CYS A 94 2.71 -8.25 -0.16
N ARG A 95 2.55 -9.48 -0.65
CA ARG A 95 1.48 -10.40 -0.25
C ARG A 95 1.55 -10.76 1.23
N ASN A 96 2.74 -11.08 1.74
CA ASN A 96 2.94 -11.42 3.15
C ASN A 96 2.67 -10.22 4.06
N GLU A 97 3.19 -9.05 3.69
CA GLU A 97 2.89 -7.79 4.40
C GLU A 97 1.38 -7.53 4.44
N TYR A 98 0.70 -7.62 3.29
CA TYR A 98 -0.76 -7.45 3.22
C TYR A 98 -1.52 -8.41 4.14
N LEU A 99 -1.13 -9.70 4.16
CA LEU A 99 -1.76 -10.69 5.04
C LEU A 99 -1.52 -10.38 6.51
N SER A 100 -0.34 -9.86 6.87
CA SER A 100 -0.04 -9.42 8.24
C SER A 100 -0.92 -8.25 8.67
N GLU A 101 -0.99 -7.19 7.86
CA GLU A 101 -1.83 -6.01 8.13
C GLU A 101 -3.31 -6.39 8.22
N ARG A 102 -3.77 -7.30 7.35
CA ARG A 102 -5.14 -7.82 7.38
C ARG A 102 -5.42 -8.61 8.65
N SER A 103 -4.48 -9.46 9.07
CA SER A 103 -4.59 -10.21 10.33
C SER A 103 -4.69 -9.26 11.52
N GLU A 104 -3.83 -8.25 11.58
CA GLU A 104 -3.86 -7.22 12.63
C GLU A 104 -5.18 -6.44 12.63
N PHE A 105 -5.67 -6.04 11.45
CA PHE A 105 -6.97 -5.36 11.32
C PHE A 105 -8.11 -6.26 11.79
N ARG A 106 -8.10 -7.55 11.47
CA ARG A 106 -9.12 -8.51 11.94
C ARG A 106 -9.06 -8.76 13.44
N ARG A 107 -7.87 -8.71 14.05
CA ARG A 107 -7.68 -8.85 15.51
C ARG A 107 -8.11 -7.61 16.27
N THR A 108 -7.78 -6.42 15.77
CA THR A 108 -7.86 -5.16 16.54
C THR A 108 -8.95 -4.21 16.07
N GLY A 109 -9.42 -4.34 14.82
CA GLY A 109 -10.28 -3.37 14.15
C GLY A 109 -9.56 -2.08 13.73
N LEU A 110 -8.25 -1.96 13.96
CA LEU A 110 -7.48 -0.75 13.65
C LEU A 110 -6.78 -0.89 12.30
N GLN A 111 -7.04 0.05 11.39
CA GLN A 111 -6.32 0.12 10.12
C GLN A 111 -4.94 0.73 10.34
N GLN A 112 -3.93 0.11 9.77
CA GLN A 112 -2.61 0.72 9.67
C GLN A 112 -2.73 1.93 8.74
N LYS A 113 -2.50 3.13 9.29
CA LYS A 113 -2.48 4.36 8.48
C LYS A 113 -1.31 4.26 7.51
N HIS A 114 -1.61 3.91 6.26
CA HIS A 114 -0.69 4.13 5.17
C HIS A 114 -0.49 5.66 5.06
N ARG A 115 0.77 6.11 5.16
CA ARG A 115 1.14 7.53 5.11
C ARG A 115 0.45 8.18 3.91
N THR A 116 -0.39 9.18 4.16
CA THR A 116 -0.58 10.26 3.19
C THR A 116 0.79 10.92 3.04
N ALA A 117 1.54 10.59 2.00
CA ALA A 117 2.56 11.49 1.51
C ALA A 117 1.80 12.78 1.15
N ALA A 118 1.98 13.82 1.96
CA ALA A 118 1.57 15.16 1.59
C ALA A 118 2.26 15.48 0.26
N HIS A 119 1.47 15.54 -0.80
CA HIS A 119 1.88 15.98 -2.13
C HIS A 119 1.77 17.49 -2.21
#